data_AF-A0AAJ4E9C6-F1
#
_entry.id   AF-A0AAJ4E9C6-F1
#
_cell.length_a   1.000
_cell.length_b   1.000
_cell.length_c   1.000
_cell.angle_alpha   90.00
_cell.angle_beta   90.00
_cell.angle_gamma   90.00
#
_symmetry.space_group_name_H-M   'P 1'
#
loop_
_entity.id
_entity.type
_entity.pdbx_description
1 polymer ?
#
loop_
_entity_poly.entity_id
_entity_poly.type
_entity_poly.pdbx_seq_one_letter_code
_entity_poly.pdbx_strand_id
1 'polypeptide(L)'
;MPSILTLAVAGGRKTQGLVDHCKDMSIERRVLVVTFTQTNQQELIHRLGSQAGDRHNIEVLGWYTFLLRHFAKPFLPFKFPGERVGGFNFEGRPSMFAKDRQRFMDGSNQIYASELGRLSRELMAATPALIRRLECLYDEILIDEVQDLSGYDWEIVHELLESRIDVRMVGDVRQAVLSTNPRGQKNKQYGYAGALEWFLAREKEGLLSIDYATTTYRCRIEIAAFSDTIFDESWGFPETTSENHVVSEHDGVYLVHSKYVDQYVERYRPQCLRSTIASGKEFALDFMNFKVSKGATFERVLIMPTAPIKAFIQKQIFLESTPGAAFYVAATRAKQSLAIIIDKPGNSKLPVWVP
;
A
#
# COMPACT_ATOMS: atom_id res chain seq x y z
N MET A 1 21.96 -12.05 8.09
CA MET A 1 20.78 -12.91 7.81
C MET A 1 20.09 -12.35 6.59
N PRO A 2 19.36 -13.13 5.77
CA PRO A 2 18.61 -12.54 4.67
C PRO A 2 17.60 -11.53 5.20
N SER A 3 17.28 -10.54 4.38
CA SER A 3 16.24 -9.55 4.69
C SER A 3 14.88 -10.24 4.82
N ILE A 4 13.91 -9.63 5.51
CA ILE A 4 12.61 -10.27 5.77
C ILE A 4 11.50 -9.49 5.08
N LEU A 5 10.61 -10.18 4.38
CA LEU A 5 9.35 -9.65 3.88
C LEU A 5 8.19 -10.36 4.56
N THR A 6 7.31 -9.61 5.23
CA THR A 6 6.04 -10.16 5.72
C THR A 6 4.88 -9.69 4.83
N LEU A 7 4.31 -10.63 4.07
CA LEU A 7 3.08 -10.42 3.30
C LEU A 7 1.88 -10.70 4.20
N ALA A 8 1.23 -9.64 4.67
CA ALA A 8 0.12 -9.73 5.60
C ALA A 8 -1.19 -9.25 5.00
N VAL A 9 -2.27 -9.97 5.30
CA VAL A 9 -3.63 -9.65 4.86
C VAL A 9 -4.13 -8.28 5.33
N ALA A 10 -5.23 -7.80 4.76
CA ALA A 10 -5.92 -6.62 5.26
C ALA A 10 -6.36 -6.80 6.72
N GLY A 11 -5.95 -5.87 7.59
CA GLY A 11 -6.21 -6.00 9.03
C GLY A 11 -5.26 -6.96 9.76
N GLY A 12 -4.25 -7.50 9.09
CA GLY A 12 -3.23 -8.39 9.69
C GLY A 12 -2.14 -7.67 10.48
N ARG A 13 -2.44 -6.49 11.05
CA ARG A 13 -1.54 -5.77 11.98
C ARG A 13 -0.12 -5.46 11.47
N LYS A 14 0.09 -5.29 10.16
CA LYS A 14 1.39 -4.91 9.53
C LYS A 14 2.18 -3.84 10.29
N THR A 15 1.61 -2.64 10.36
CA THR A 15 2.19 -1.48 11.03
C THR A 15 2.43 -1.74 12.51
N GLN A 16 1.54 -2.50 13.17
CA GLN A 16 1.71 -2.88 14.57
C GLN A 16 2.89 -3.86 14.74
N GLY A 17 3.07 -4.83 13.84
CA GLY A 17 4.22 -5.72 13.85
C GLY A 17 5.56 -4.98 13.72
N LEU A 18 5.62 -3.91 12.92
CA LEU A 18 6.80 -3.04 12.88
C LEU A 18 7.01 -2.28 14.20
N VAL A 19 5.93 -1.78 14.81
CA VAL A 19 5.99 -1.09 16.12
C VAL A 19 6.48 -2.03 17.21
N ASP A 20 5.95 -3.27 17.25
CA ASP A 20 6.36 -4.31 18.20
C ASP A 20 7.84 -4.68 18.00
N HIS A 21 8.27 -4.88 16.75
CA HIS A 21 9.69 -5.11 16.41
C HIS A 21 10.58 -3.97 16.90
N CYS A 22 10.19 -2.71 16.65
CA CYS A 22 10.91 -1.54 17.15
C CYS A 22 10.96 -1.48 18.68
N LYS A 23 9.91 -1.92 19.37
CA LYS A 23 9.82 -1.93 20.83
C LYS A 23 10.76 -2.98 21.44
N ASP A 24 10.82 -4.16 20.85
CA ASP A 24 11.62 -5.28 21.38
C ASP A 24 13.10 -5.18 21.00
N MET A 25 13.44 -4.31 20.04
CA MET A 25 14.80 -4.06 19.61
C MET A 25 15.65 -3.31 20.65
N SER A 26 16.96 -3.58 20.64
CA SER A 26 17.96 -2.79 21.38
C SER A 26 17.92 -1.31 21.02
N ILE A 27 18.04 -0.45 22.04
CA ILE A 27 18.10 1.02 21.89
C ILE A 27 19.37 1.52 21.19
N GLU A 28 20.38 0.67 21.03
CA GLU A 28 21.63 1.02 20.34
C GLU A 28 21.52 0.91 18.82
N ARG A 29 20.55 0.12 18.32
CA ARG A 29 20.35 -0.04 16.87
C ARG A 29 19.71 1.19 16.28
N ARG A 30 20.30 1.71 15.21
CA ARG A 30 19.80 2.88 14.47
C ARG A 30 18.87 2.42 13.37
N VAL A 31 17.61 2.80 13.47
CA VAL A 31 16.53 2.27 12.62
C VAL A 31 15.91 3.40 11.82
N LEU A 32 15.71 3.16 10.53
CA LEU A 32 14.87 4.00 9.70
C LEU A 32 13.57 3.25 9.38
N VAL A 33 12.44 3.86 9.68
CA VAL A 33 11.12 3.39 9.23
C VAL A 33 10.66 4.26 8.07
N VAL A 34 10.38 3.63 6.93
CA VAL A 34 9.91 4.31 5.71
C VAL A 34 8.50 3.85 5.38
N THR A 35 7.62 4.81 5.09
CA THR A 35 6.26 4.56 4.59
C THR A 35 5.94 5.49 3.44
N PHE A 36 4.83 5.26 2.73
CA PHE A 36 4.50 6.03 1.54
C PHE A 36 3.62 7.25 1.82
N THR A 37 2.53 7.09 2.58
CA THR A 37 1.54 8.17 2.77
C THR A 37 1.86 9.03 3.99
N GLN A 38 1.52 10.32 3.94
CA GLN A 38 1.68 11.23 5.08
C GLN A 38 0.86 10.77 6.29
N THR A 39 -0.36 10.25 6.07
CA THR A 39 -1.22 9.71 7.12
C THR A 39 -0.57 8.53 7.83
N ASN A 40 -0.05 7.55 7.07
CA ASN A 40 0.65 6.40 7.66
C ASN A 40 1.90 6.84 8.42
N GLN A 41 2.62 7.86 7.91
CA GLN A 41 3.81 8.39 8.58
C GLN A 41 3.46 8.99 9.94
N GLN A 42 2.41 9.82 10.01
CA GLN A 42 1.95 10.41 11.27
C GLN A 42 1.44 9.35 12.25
N GLU A 43 0.70 8.36 11.75
CA GLU A 43 0.22 7.24 12.56
C GLU A 43 1.37 6.40 13.14
N LEU A 44 2.39 6.09 12.32
CA LEU A 44 3.60 5.38 12.75
C LEU A 44 4.35 6.16 13.83
N ILE A 45 4.58 7.47 13.63
CA ILE A 45 5.25 8.33 14.62
C ILE A 45 4.49 8.29 15.95
N HIS A 46 3.17 8.44 15.91
CA HIS A 46 2.34 8.41 17.11
C HIS A 46 2.38 7.06 17.82
N ARG A 47 2.25 5.95 17.09
CA ARG A 47 2.29 4.60 17.65
C ARG A 47 3.65 4.25 18.23
N LEU A 48 4.74 4.58 17.54
CA LEU A 48 6.10 4.38 18.05
C LEU A 48 6.33 5.18 19.33
N GLY A 49 6.00 6.47 19.34
CA GLY A 49 6.14 7.31 20.53
C GLY A 49 5.32 6.81 21.72
N SER A 50 4.10 6.32 21.49
CA SER A 50 3.23 5.82 22.56
C SER A 50 3.58 4.41 23.06
N GLN A 51 4.09 3.52 22.21
CA GLN A 51 4.27 2.09 22.55
C GLN A 51 5.75 1.67 22.71
N ALA A 52 6.65 2.21 21.89
CA ALA A 52 8.09 1.94 21.97
C ALA A 52 8.83 2.97 22.84
N GLY A 53 8.18 4.09 23.17
CA GLY A 53 8.75 5.24 23.86
C GLY A 53 9.44 6.21 22.91
N ASP A 54 9.85 7.38 23.41
CA ASP A 54 10.65 8.33 22.65
C ASP A 54 12.07 7.77 22.45
N ARG A 55 12.31 7.22 21.26
CA ARG A 55 13.55 6.55 20.87
C ARG A 55 14.29 7.38 19.83
N HIS A 56 15.31 8.11 20.25
CA HIS A 56 16.13 8.94 19.35
C HIS A 56 16.87 8.14 18.26
N ASN A 57 17.01 6.83 18.44
CA ASN A 57 17.62 5.91 17.48
C ASN A 57 16.65 5.46 16.37
N ILE A 58 15.37 5.84 16.41
CA ILE A 58 14.37 5.50 15.40
C ILE A 58 13.95 6.76 14.65
N GLU A 59 14.18 6.77 13.33
CA GLU A 59 13.74 7.85 12.44
C GLU A 59 12.57 7.36 11.58
N VAL A 60 11.55 8.20 11.37
CA VAL A 60 10.39 7.86 10.52
C VAL A 60 10.27 8.86 9.36
N LEU A 61 10.41 8.37 8.12
CA LEU A 61 10.35 9.19 6.90
C LEU A 61 9.29 8.70 5.92
N GLY A 62 8.71 9.64 5.16
CA GLY A 62 8.03 9.32 3.92
C GLY A 62 9.04 8.91 2.82
N TRP A 63 8.66 8.04 1.90
CA TRP A 63 9.52 7.53 0.83
C TRP A 63 10.23 8.64 0.03
N TYR A 64 9.49 9.67 -0.41
CA TYR A 64 10.11 10.80 -1.13
C TYR A 64 11.07 11.61 -0.25
N THR A 65 10.78 11.76 1.05
CA THR A 65 11.67 12.44 1.98
C THR A 65 12.95 11.66 2.18
N PHE A 66 12.87 10.34 2.31
CA PHE A 66 14.03 9.45 2.36
C PHE A 66 14.92 9.63 1.13
N LEU A 67 14.35 9.54 -0.08
CA LEU A 67 15.08 9.74 -1.33
C LEU A 67 15.69 11.16 -1.45
N LEU A 68 14.94 12.20 -1.12
CA LEU A 68 15.47 13.57 -1.16
C LEU A 68 16.61 13.77 -0.16
N ARG A 69 16.44 13.32 1.08
CA ARG A 69 17.35 13.59 2.20
C ARG A 69 18.64 12.78 2.08
N HIS A 70 18.55 11.50 1.72
CA HIS A 70 19.69 10.60 1.74
C HIS A 70 20.31 10.34 0.36
N PHE A 71 19.62 10.66 -0.73
CA PHE A 71 20.11 10.42 -2.10
C PHE A 71 20.33 11.76 -2.82
N ALA A 72 19.25 12.46 -3.16
CA ALA A 72 19.34 13.62 -4.04
C ALA A 72 20.15 14.77 -3.43
N LYS A 73 19.81 15.25 -2.22
CA LYS A 73 20.50 16.40 -1.59
C LYS A 73 22.02 16.20 -1.44
N PRO A 74 22.51 15.10 -0.87
CA PRO A 74 23.95 14.91 -0.68
C PRO A 74 24.69 14.49 -1.95
N PHE A 75 24.05 13.76 -2.87
CA PHE A 75 24.77 13.12 -3.98
C PHE A 75 24.52 13.72 -5.36
N LEU A 76 23.56 14.64 -5.53
CA LEU A 76 23.35 15.33 -6.82
C LEU A 76 24.65 15.84 -7.48
N PRO A 77 25.61 16.45 -6.75
CA PRO A 77 26.84 16.96 -7.35
C PRO A 77 27.74 15.90 -8.00
N PHE A 78 27.61 14.62 -7.61
CA PHE A 78 28.39 13.53 -8.22
C PHE A 78 27.97 13.26 -9.67
N LYS A 79 26.73 13.57 -10.00
CA LYS A 79 26.20 13.41 -11.35
C LYS A 79 26.15 14.74 -12.11
N PHE A 80 25.84 15.83 -11.41
CA PHE A 80 25.77 17.17 -11.97
C PHE A 80 26.66 18.11 -11.14
N PRO A 81 27.97 18.19 -11.45
CA PRO A 81 28.90 19.04 -10.71
C PRO A 81 28.42 20.49 -10.64
N GLY A 82 28.50 21.09 -9.45
CA GLY A 82 28.05 22.46 -9.19
C GLY A 82 26.56 22.61 -8.87
N GLU A 83 25.72 21.63 -9.21
CA GLU A 83 24.28 21.70 -8.94
C GLU A 83 23.92 21.35 -7.49
N ARG A 84 22.78 21.85 -7.03
CA ARG A 84 22.18 21.55 -5.71
C ARG A 84 20.68 21.39 -5.84
N VAL A 85 20.09 20.59 -4.95
CA VAL A 85 18.63 20.46 -4.84
C VAL A 85 18.06 21.75 -4.26
N GLY A 86 17.32 22.51 -5.09
CA GLY A 86 16.66 23.77 -4.72
C GLY A 86 15.28 23.59 -4.10
N GLY A 87 14.64 22.42 -4.29
CA GLY A 87 13.33 22.12 -3.73
C GLY A 87 12.76 20.82 -4.26
N PHE A 88 11.44 20.65 -4.09
CA PHE A 88 10.72 19.46 -4.52
C PHE A 88 9.44 19.84 -5.25
N ASN A 89 9.32 19.43 -6.50
CA ASN A 89 8.20 19.73 -7.36
C ASN A 89 7.31 18.48 -7.52
N PHE A 90 6.23 18.44 -6.75
CA PHE A 90 5.34 17.28 -6.69
C PHE A 90 4.52 17.10 -7.98
N GLU A 91 4.00 18.19 -8.53
CA GLU A 91 3.11 18.19 -9.69
C GLU A 91 3.87 18.30 -11.02
N GLY A 92 4.97 19.04 -11.02
CA GLY A 92 5.79 19.29 -12.20
C GLY A 92 6.30 18.01 -12.83
N ARG A 93 6.48 18.07 -14.15
CA ARG A 93 6.98 16.96 -14.96
C ARG A 93 8.00 17.51 -15.96
N PRO A 94 9.04 16.72 -16.27
CA PRO A 94 9.93 17.09 -17.36
C PRO A 94 9.20 17.01 -18.71
N SER A 95 9.67 17.78 -19.67
CA SER A 95 9.30 17.57 -21.07
C SER A 95 9.66 16.15 -21.52
N MET A 96 8.87 15.57 -22.43
CA MET A 96 9.09 14.23 -22.97
C MET A 96 10.54 14.03 -23.46
N PHE A 97 11.10 15.06 -24.12
CA PHE A 97 12.45 15.06 -24.68
C PHE A 97 13.53 15.63 -23.75
N ALA A 98 13.20 15.97 -22.50
CA ALA A 98 14.17 16.53 -21.56
C ALA A 98 15.30 15.52 -21.28
N LYS A 99 16.54 15.99 -21.30
CA LYS A 99 17.74 15.20 -21.04
C LYS A 99 18.53 15.79 -19.86
N ASP A 100 19.45 14.98 -19.34
CA ASP A 100 20.40 15.38 -18.29
C ASP A 100 19.71 16.09 -17.12
N ARG A 101 20.20 17.25 -16.70
CA ARG A 101 19.66 18.03 -15.58
C ARG A 101 18.15 18.31 -15.74
N GLN A 102 17.70 18.68 -16.95
CA GLN A 102 16.30 19.04 -17.21
C GLN A 102 15.33 17.86 -17.10
N ARG A 103 15.84 16.62 -17.19
CA ARG A 103 15.03 15.43 -16.93
C ARG A 103 14.61 15.36 -15.46
N PHE A 104 15.45 15.81 -14.54
CA PHE A 104 15.25 15.58 -13.11
C PHE A 104 14.73 16.80 -12.35
N MET A 105 14.98 18.02 -12.85
CA MET A 105 14.63 19.25 -12.16
C MET A 105 14.20 20.40 -13.06
N ASP A 106 13.39 21.29 -12.49
CA ASP A 106 12.92 22.53 -13.14
C ASP A 106 13.98 23.65 -13.12
N GLY A 107 13.63 24.82 -13.65
CA GLY A 107 14.51 25.99 -13.69
C GLY A 107 14.90 26.55 -12.32
N SER A 108 14.18 26.19 -11.26
CA SER A 108 14.47 26.55 -9.87
C SER A 108 15.19 25.42 -9.12
N ASN A 109 15.74 24.45 -9.86
CA ASN A 109 16.42 23.27 -9.33
C ASN A 109 15.55 22.43 -8.36
N GLN A 110 14.22 22.48 -8.50
CA GLN A 110 13.33 21.61 -7.74
C GLN A 110 13.22 20.26 -8.43
N ILE A 111 13.43 19.17 -7.68
CA ILE A 111 13.38 17.80 -8.23
C ILE A 111 11.93 17.41 -8.51
N TYR A 112 11.65 16.88 -9.70
CA TYR A 112 10.33 16.32 -10.00
C TYR A 112 10.08 15.01 -9.24
N ALA A 113 8.95 14.92 -8.55
CA ALA A 113 8.56 13.71 -7.81
C ALA A 113 8.55 12.45 -8.70
N SER A 114 8.08 12.57 -9.94
CA SER A 114 8.03 11.45 -10.90
C SER A 114 9.40 10.93 -11.33
N GLU A 115 10.47 11.69 -11.13
CA GLU A 115 11.83 11.36 -11.57
C GLU A 115 12.79 11.13 -10.40
N LEU A 116 12.34 11.34 -9.16
CA LEU A 116 13.19 11.19 -7.99
C LEU A 116 13.68 9.76 -7.77
N GLY A 117 12.83 8.75 -8.01
CA GLY A 117 13.26 7.34 -7.94
C GLY A 117 14.36 7.03 -8.97
N ARG A 118 14.17 7.50 -10.21
CA ARG A 118 15.17 7.37 -11.28
C ARG A 118 16.47 8.09 -10.94
N LEU A 119 16.38 9.34 -10.50
CA LEU A 119 17.54 10.12 -10.06
C LEU A 119 18.30 9.39 -8.96
N SER A 120 17.58 8.91 -7.93
CA SER A 120 18.17 8.21 -6.78
C SER A 120 18.94 6.97 -7.23
N ARG A 121 18.36 6.17 -8.14
CA ARG A 121 19.06 5.02 -8.71
C ARG A 121 20.31 5.41 -9.48
N GLU A 122 20.22 6.41 -10.35
CA GLU A 122 21.38 6.88 -11.12
C GLU A 122 22.47 7.48 -10.21
N LEU A 123 22.11 8.04 -9.06
CA LEU A 123 23.07 8.52 -8.04
C LEU A 123 23.75 7.37 -7.29
N MET A 124 23.02 6.28 -7.00
CA MET A 124 23.61 5.06 -6.43
C MET A 124 24.67 4.47 -7.36
N ALA A 125 24.37 4.42 -8.66
CA ALA A 125 25.31 3.96 -9.68
C ALA A 125 26.51 4.90 -9.86
N ALA A 126 26.34 6.21 -9.63
CA ALA A 126 27.40 7.20 -9.79
C ALA A 126 28.46 7.12 -8.68
N THR A 127 28.11 6.68 -7.47
CA THR A 127 29.08 6.57 -6.38
C THR A 127 28.69 5.53 -5.31
N PRO A 128 29.61 4.62 -4.93
CA PRO A 128 29.36 3.67 -3.83
C PRO A 128 29.29 4.37 -2.47
N ALA A 129 29.69 5.64 -2.37
CA ALA A 129 29.61 6.42 -1.14
C ALA A 129 28.17 6.60 -0.64
N LEU A 130 27.17 6.52 -1.53
CA LEU A 130 25.77 6.65 -1.16
C LEU A 130 25.32 5.49 -0.28
N ILE A 131 25.47 4.24 -0.74
CA ILE A 131 25.12 3.06 0.06
C ILE A 131 25.96 2.98 1.33
N ARG A 132 27.28 3.22 1.24
CA ARG A 132 28.15 3.25 2.44
C ARG A 132 27.68 4.26 3.48
N ARG A 133 27.20 5.43 3.05
CA ARG A 133 26.64 6.42 3.97
C ARG A 133 25.38 5.91 4.65
N LEU A 134 24.50 5.21 3.93
CA LEU A 134 23.32 4.59 4.53
C LEU A 134 23.71 3.50 5.54
N GLU A 135 24.66 2.63 5.20
CA GLU A 135 25.23 1.62 6.11
C GLU A 135 25.85 2.24 7.36
N CYS A 136 26.46 3.42 7.24
CA CYS A 136 26.98 4.16 8.38
C CYS A 136 25.91 4.86 9.21
N LEU A 137 24.70 5.06 8.70
CA LEU A 137 23.62 5.77 9.41
C LEU A 137 22.65 4.82 10.10
N TYR A 138 22.31 3.72 9.43
CA TYR A 138 21.26 2.81 9.86
C TYR A 138 21.78 1.38 9.89
N ASP A 139 21.50 0.71 11.00
CA ASP A 139 21.72 -0.72 11.15
C ASP A 139 20.55 -1.50 10.55
N GLU A 140 19.33 -0.92 10.55
CA GLU A 140 18.13 -1.54 9.97
C GLU A 140 17.24 -0.51 9.24
N ILE A 141 16.66 -0.91 8.11
CA ILE A 141 15.61 -0.17 7.39
C ILE A 141 14.32 -1.00 7.37
N LEU A 142 13.26 -0.43 7.94
CA LEU A 142 11.91 -0.98 7.92
C LEU A 142 11.09 -0.29 6.81
N ILE A 143 10.49 -1.04 5.89
CA ILE A 143 9.66 -0.50 4.80
C ILE A 143 8.22 -0.99 4.98
N ASP A 144 7.32 -0.05 5.28
CA ASP A 144 5.88 -0.28 5.34
C ASP A 144 5.21 -0.05 3.97
N GLU A 145 4.11 -0.76 3.72
CA GLU A 145 3.35 -0.72 2.45
C GLU A 145 4.22 -0.93 1.20
N VAL A 146 5.16 -1.89 1.25
CA VAL A 146 6.14 -2.15 0.18
C VAL A 146 5.51 -2.39 -1.20
N GLN A 147 4.25 -2.86 -1.25
CA GLN A 147 3.53 -3.05 -2.51
C GLN A 147 3.18 -1.75 -3.25
N ASP A 148 3.23 -0.60 -2.57
CA ASP A 148 2.97 0.71 -3.19
C ASP A 148 4.22 1.26 -3.92
N LEU A 149 5.38 0.63 -3.74
CA LEU A 149 6.60 0.95 -4.49
C LEU A 149 6.45 0.60 -5.97
N SER A 150 7.11 1.36 -6.84
CA SER A 150 7.00 1.14 -8.28
C SER A 150 8.19 1.70 -9.06
N GLY A 151 8.37 1.20 -10.29
CA GLY A 151 9.39 1.72 -11.19
C GLY A 151 10.81 1.51 -10.67
N TYR A 152 11.55 2.61 -10.53
CA TYR A 152 12.94 2.61 -10.06
C TYR A 152 13.06 2.30 -8.57
N ASP A 153 11.98 2.39 -7.80
CA ASP A 153 12.02 2.06 -6.37
C ASP A 153 12.38 0.59 -6.15
N TRP A 154 11.96 -0.31 -7.04
CA TRP A 154 12.37 -1.71 -7.02
C TRP A 154 13.88 -1.90 -7.15
N GLU A 155 14.56 -1.06 -7.94
CA GLU A 155 16.03 -1.12 -8.07
C GLU A 155 16.72 -0.57 -6.82
N ILE A 156 16.12 0.44 -6.18
CA ILE A 156 16.63 0.96 -4.90
C ILE A 156 16.51 -0.09 -3.81
N VAL A 157 15.34 -0.74 -3.70
CA VAL A 157 15.13 -1.82 -2.72
C VAL A 157 16.09 -2.98 -2.99
N HIS A 158 16.28 -3.39 -4.25
CA HIS A 158 17.24 -4.45 -4.59
C HIS A 158 18.64 -4.17 -4.04
N GLU A 159 19.15 -2.95 -4.27
CA GLU A 159 20.48 -2.55 -3.80
C GLU A 159 20.55 -2.42 -2.27
N LEU A 160 19.44 -2.09 -1.60
CA LEU A 160 19.37 -2.14 -0.13
C LEU A 160 19.44 -3.59 0.38
N LEU A 161 18.78 -4.54 -0.31
CA LEU A 161 18.83 -5.97 0.04
C LEU A 161 20.24 -6.56 -0.15
N GLU A 162 21.03 -6.05 -1.08
CA GLU A 162 22.43 -6.43 -1.29
C GLU A 162 23.41 -5.73 -0.33
N SER A 163 22.96 -4.72 0.41
CA SER A 163 23.80 -3.95 1.33
C SER A 163 24.03 -4.66 2.66
N ARG A 164 24.84 -4.06 3.54
CA ARG A 164 25.04 -4.55 4.91
C ARG A 164 23.91 -4.17 5.88
N ILE A 165 22.91 -3.42 5.42
CA ILE A 165 21.80 -2.96 6.24
C ILE A 165 20.79 -4.11 6.37
N ASP A 166 20.34 -4.40 7.59
CA ASP A 166 19.22 -5.32 7.76
C ASP A 166 17.96 -4.67 7.16
N VAL A 167 17.27 -5.34 6.24
CA VAL A 167 16.02 -4.81 5.65
C VAL A 167 14.86 -5.67 6.09
N ARG A 168 13.81 -5.02 6.62
CA ARG A 168 12.53 -5.65 6.92
C ARG A 168 11.43 -4.91 6.19
N MET A 169 10.57 -5.65 5.50
CA MET A 169 9.50 -5.11 4.68
C MET A 169 8.18 -5.71 5.11
N VAL A 170 7.11 -4.92 5.09
CA VAL A 170 5.74 -5.42 5.30
C VAL A 170 4.84 -4.87 4.21
N GLY A 171 3.89 -5.69 3.75
CA GLY A 171 2.98 -5.27 2.70
C GLY A 171 1.84 -6.23 2.45
N ASP A 172 0.95 -5.83 1.55
CA ASP A 172 -0.16 -6.67 1.06
C ASP A 172 -0.31 -6.43 -0.44
N VAL A 173 0.21 -7.34 -1.26
CA VAL A 173 0.20 -7.21 -2.73
C VAL A 173 -1.23 -7.11 -3.30
N ARG A 174 -2.24 -7.57 -2.56
CA ARG A 174 -3.67 -7.43 -2.92
C ARG A 174 -4.19 -5.99 -2.73
N GLN A 175 -3.47 -5.14 -2.01
CA GLN A 175 -3.81 -3.73 -1.76
C GLN A 175 -2.96 -2.73 -2.55
N ALA A 176 -2.31 -3.16 -3.63
CA ALA A 176 -1.47 -2.31 -4.48
C ALA A 176 -2.29 -1.31 -5.32
N VAL A 177 -3.04 -0.40 -4.68
CA VAL A 177 -3.93 0.58 -5.34
C VAL A 177 -3.28 1.95 -5.53
N LEU A 178 -2.17 2.19 -4.83
CA LEU A 178 -1.31 3.37 -4.93
C LEU A 178 -0.03 3.01 -5.69
N SER A 179 0.69 4.03 -6.16
CA SER A 179 1.97 3.86 -6.82
C SER A 179 2.79 5.13 -6.66
N THR A 180 4.07 4.97 -6.30
CA THR A 180 5.07 6.05 -6.23
C THR A 180 5.36 6.71 -7.59
N ASN A 181 5.10 6.03 -8.71
CA ASN A 181 5.25 6.57 -10.06
C ASN A 181 4.20 6.01 -11.04
N PRO A 182 2.93 6.43 -10.96
CA PRO A 182 1.82 5.84 -11.73
C PRO A 182 1.97 5.94 -13.25
N ARG A 183 2.81 6.86 -13.74
CA ARG A 183 3.04 7.10 -15.19
C ARG A 183 4.39 6.55 -15.67
N GLY A 184 5.24 6.04 -14.78
CA GLY A 184 6.56 5.50 -15.11
C GLY A 184 6.46 4.19 -15.91
N GLN A 185 7.28 4.03 -16.94
CA GLN A 185 7.29 2.83 -17.82
C GLN A 185 8.20 1.71 -17.33
N LYS A 186 9.21 2.05 -16.52
CA LYS A 186 10.17 1.09 -15.98
C LYS A 186 9.46 0.14 -15.01
N ASN A 187 9.76 -1.16 -15.08
CA ASN A 187 9.28 -2.18 -14.16
C ASN A 187 7.74 -2.20 -13.99
N LYS A 188 6.99 -1.76 -15.00
CA LYS A 188 5.52 -1.75 -14.97
C LYS A 188 4.93 -3.14 -14.75
N GLN A 189 5.63 -4.18 -15.22
CA GLN A 189 5.23 -5.56 -15.02
C GLN A 189 5.18 -5.97 -13.54
N TYR A 190 5.95 -5.31 -12.67
CA TYR A 190 5.96 -5.58 -11.23
C TYR A 190 4.97 -4.73 -10.43
N GLY A 191 4.03 -4.06 -11.10
CA GLY A 191 2.88 -3.48 -10.41
C GLY A 191 1.87 -4.57 -10.02
N TYR A 192 1.19 -4.38 -8.89
CA TYR A 192 0.12 -5.28 -8.43
C TYR A 192 0.61 -6.71 -8.20
N ALA A 193 0.01 -7.70 -8.88
CA ALA A 193 0.37 -9.11 -8.78
C ALA A 193 1.84 -9.38 -9.08
N GLY A 194 2.43 -8.64 -10.04
CA GLY A 194 3.83 -8.79 -10.41
C GLY A 194 4.81 -8.38 -9.31
N ALA A 195 4.36 -7.65 -8.28
CA ALA A 195 5.20 -7.39 -7.10
C ALA A 195 5.55 -8.70 -6.39
N LEU A 196 4.61 -9.65 -6.31
CA LEU A 196 4.86 -10.96 -5.71
C LEU A 196 5.92 -11.73 -6.50
N GLU A 197 5.83 -11.74 -7.83
CA GLU A 197 6.84 -12.37 -8.70
C GLU A 197 8.23 -11.78 -8.47
N TRP A 198 8.32 -10.46 -8.29
CA TRP A 198 9.59 -9.80 -7.97
C TRP A 198 10.16 -10.28 -6.64
N PHE A 199 9.35 -10.36 -5.58
CA PHE A 199 9.80 -10.84 -4.27
C PHE A 199 10.22 -12.31 -4.30
N LEU A 200 9.45 -13.17 -4.96
CA LEU A 200 9.78 -14.59 -5.13
C LEU A 200 11.11 -14.78 -5.88
N ALA A 201 11.41 -13.93 -6.88
CA ALA A 201 12.70 -13.95 -7.55
C ALA A 201 13.86 -13.60 -6.61
N ARG A 202 13.69 -12.58 -5.75
CA ARG A 202 14.71 -12.18 -4.75
C ARG A 202 14.88 -13.22 -3.65
N GLU A 203 13.82 -13.91 -3.25
CA GLU A 203 13.88 -15.03 -2.31
C GLU A 203 14.70 -16.18 -2.88
N LYS A 204 14.48 -16.53 -4.15
CA LYS A 204 15.27 -17.55 -4.86
C LYS A 204 16.75 -17.19 -4.99
N GLU A 205 17.07 -15.91 -5.08
CA GLU A 205 18.44 -15.38 -5.06
C GLU A 205 19.06 -15.39 -3.65
N GLY A 206 18.28 -15.68 -2.59
CA GLY A 206 18.73 -15.69 -1.20
C GLY A 206 18.85 -14.30 -0.57
N LEU A 207 18.30 -13.26 -1.21
CA LEU A 207 18.37 -11.88 -0.74
C LEU A 207 17.33 -11.57 0.35
N LEU A 208 16.21 -12.28 0.36
CA LEU A 208 15.17 -12.15 1.37
C LEU A 208 14.49 -13.48 1.68
N SER A 209 13.72 -13.51 2.75
CA SER A 209 12.77 -14.58 3.08
C SER A 209 11.35 -14.01 3.18
N ILE A 210 10.36 -14.73 2.66
CA ILE A 210 8.96 -14.32 2.64
C ILE A 210 8.17 -15.07 3.72
N ASP A 211 7.61 -14.31 4.66
CA ASP A 211 6.66 -14.79 5.65
C ASP A 211 5.24 -14.37 5.26
N TYR A 212 4.26 -15.25 5.49
CA TYR A 212 2.85 -14.96 5.27
C TYR A 212 2.13 -14.79 6.59
N ALA A 213 1.51 -13.63 6.80
CA ALA A 213 0.64 -13.36 7.94
C ALA A 213 -0.83 -13.37 7.48
N THR A 214 -1.45 -14.54 7.60
CA THR A 214 -2.77 -14.86 7.02
C THR A 214 -3.96 -14.46 7.89
N THR A 215 -3.71 -14.01 9.13
CA THR A 215 -4.77 -13.70 10.09
C THR A 215 -5.17 -12.22 10.04
N THR A 216 -6.45 -11.94 9.80
CA THR A 216 -7.03 -10.61 9.98
C THR A 216 -7.59 -10.43 11.39
N TYR A 217 -7.29 -9.29 12.01
CA TYR A 217 -7.86 -8.89 13.30
C TYR A 217 -8.99 -7.86 13.14
N ARG A 218 -9.37 -7.54 11.90
CA ARG A 218 -10.38 -6.54 11.57
C ARG A 218 -11.67 -7.20 11.10
N CYS A 219 -11.59 -7.91 9.98
CA CYS A 219 -12.77 -8.36 9.25
C CYS A 219 -13.33 -9.63 9.89
N ARG A 220 -14.65 -9.74 10.00
CA ARG A 220 -15.36 -11.02 10.19
C ARG A 220 -14.93 -12.07 9.17
N ILE A 221 -14.99 -13.35 9.52
CA ILE A 221 -14.55 -14.45 8.67
C ILE A 221 -15.28 -14.47 7.32
N GLU A 222 -16.56 -14.13 7.31
CA GLU A 222 -17.39 -14.08 6.11
C GLU A 222 -16.89 -13.01 5.12
N ILE A 223 -16.39 -11.87 5.62
CA ILE A 223 -15.78 -10.82 4.79
C ILE A 223 -14.39 -11.28 4.32
N ALA A 224 -13.60 -11.90 5.17
CA ALA A 224 -12.27 -12.42 4.83
C ALA A 224 -12.36 -13.45 3.69
N ALA A 225 -13.20 -14.48 3.87
CA ALA A 225 -13.44 -15.52 2.87
C ALA A 225 -13.98 -14.92 1.56
N PHE A 226 -14.95 -14.00 1.62
CA PHE A 226 -15.42 -13.31 0.42
C PHE A 226 -14.30 -12.53 -0.27
N SER A 227 -13.46 -11.82 0.49
CA SER A 227 -12.39 -10.97 -0.06
C SER A 227 -11.30 -11.79 -0.74
N ASP A 228 -11.05 -13.02 -0.29
CA ASP A 228 -10.12 -13.94 -0.95
C ASP A 228 -10.62 -14.36 -2.35
N THR A 229 -11.94 -14.49 -2.54
CA THR A 229 -12.52 -14.83 -3.87
C THR A 229 -12.41 -13.73 -4.92
N ILE A 230 -12.01 -12.51 -4.55
CA ILE A 230 -11.88 -11.37 -5.48
C ILE A 230 -10.76 -11.63 -6.51
N PHE A 231 -9.76 -12.41 -6.13
CA PHE A 231 -8.62 -12.76 -6.98
C PHE A 231 -8.74 -14.20 -7.48
N ASP A 232 -8.15 -14.45 -8.64
CA ASP A 232 -8.12 -15.79 -9.22
C ASP A 232 -7.26 -16.73 -8.36
N GLU A 233 -7.75 -17.95 -8.10
CA GLU A 233 -7.07 -18.96 -7.27
C GLU A 233 -5.67 -19.30 -7.81
N SER A 234 -5.43 -19.15 -9.12
CA SER A 234 -4.12 -19.37 -9.75
C SER A 234 -3.02 -18.46 -9.21
N TRP A 235 -3.36 -17.38 -8.51
CA TRP A 235 -2.39 -16.49 -7.87
C TRP A 235 -1.82 -17.09 -6.58
N GLY A 236 -2.42 -18.16 -6.04
CA GLY A 236 -1.86 -18.94 -4.96
C GLY A 236 -1.77 -18.22 -3.61
N PHE A 237 -2.63 -17.24 -3.35
CA PHE A 237 -2.67 -16.61 -2.03
C PHE A 237 -3.18 -17.58 -0.97
N PRO A 238 -2.54 -17.60 0.22
CA PRO A 238 -3.04 -18.42 1.31
C PRO A 238 -4.40 -17.91 1.82
N GLU A 239 -5.20 -18.84 2.34
CA GLU A 239 -6.51 -18.55 2.92
C GLU A 239 -6.39 -17.61 4.13
N THR A 240 -7.28 -16.61 4.19
CA THR A 240 -7.33 -15.64 5.29
C THR A 240 -8.17 -16.16 6.45
N THR A 241 -7.59 -16.24 7.64
CA THR A 241 -8.33 -16.53 8.89
C THR A 241 -8.69 -15.24 9.62
N SER A 242 -9.69 -15.28 10.50
CA SER A 242 -10.15 -14.10 11.26
C SER A 242 -10.11 -14.33 12.77
N GLU A 243 -9.57 -13.36 13.48
CA GLU A 243 -9.65 -13.22 14.94
C GLU A 243 -10.75 -12.24 15.39
N ASN A 244 -11.56 -11.73 14.46
CA ASN A 244 -12.76 -10.97 14.82
C ASN A 244 -13.91 -11.92 15.14
N HIS A 245 -13.96 -12.37 16.40
CA HIS A 245 -15.03 -13.23 16.92
C HIS A 245 -16.25 -12.44 17.43
N VAL A 246 -16.25 -11.11 17.33
CA VAL A 246 -17.37 -10.27 17.76
C VAL A 246 -18.58 -10.56 16.87
N VAL A 247 -19.73 -10.81 17.49
CA VAL A 247 -21.02 -10.98 16.81
C VAL A 247 -21.85 -9.73 17.03
N SER A 248 -22.41 -9.18 15.96
CA SER A 248 -23.29 -8.01 15.96
C SER A 248 -24.68 -8.35 15.39
N GLU A 249 -25.57 -7.36 15.35
CA GLU A 249 -26.90 -7.50 14.71
C GLU A 249 -26.84 -7.81 13.20
N HIS A 250 -25.71 -7.53 12.54
CA HIS A 250 -25.57 -7.65 11.11
C HIS A 250 -24.10 -7.89 10.75
N ASP A 251 -23.77 -9.15 10.48
CA ASP A 251 -22.42 -9.62 10.18
C ASP A 251 -22.39 -10.38 8.85
N GLY A 252 -21.30 -10.20 8.10
CA GLY A 252 -21.03 -10.87 6.84
C GLY A 252 -21.28 -10.03 5.59
N VAL A 253 -21.48 -10.69 4.46
CA VAL A 253 -21.54 -10.02 3.14
C VAL A 253 -22.93 -10.13 2.55
N TYR A 254 -23.54 -8.99 2.18
CA TYR A 254 -24.92 -8.91 1.71
C TYR A 254 -25.05 -8.15 0.39
N LEU A 255 -26.06 -8.52 -0.38
CA LEU A 255 -26.56 -7.72 -1.50
C LEU A 255 -27.71 -6.85 -1.02
N VAL A 256 -27.70 -5.57 -1.38
CA VAL A 256 -28.77 -4.61 -1.07
C VAL A 256 -29.38 -4.13 -2.38
N HIS A 257 -30.69 -4.31 -2.54
CA HIS A 257 -31.41 -3.74 -3.67
C HIS A 257 -31.46 -2.22 -3.53
N SER A 258 -31.25 -1.49 -4.62
CA SER A 258 -31.29 -0.02 -4.70
C SER A 258 -32.48 0.62 -3.97
N LYS A 259 -33.69 0.06 -4.10
CA LYS A 259 -34.91 0.56 -3.43
C LYS A 259 -34.88 0.49 -1.89
N TYR A 260 -33.98 -0.31 -1.32
CA TYR A 260 -33.84 -0.49 0.13
C TYR A 260 -32.57 0.17 0.68
N VAL A 261 -31.80 0.91 -0.14
CA VAL A 261 -30.56 1.54 0.28
C VAL A 261 -30.80 2.53 1.42
N ASP A 262 -31.82 3.38 1.33
CA ASP A 262 -32.10 4.38 2.37
C ASP A 262 -32.41 3.71 3.72
N GLN A 263 -33.23 2.65 3.71
CA GLN A 263 -33.57 1.87 4.90
C GLN A 263 -32.35 1.17 5.48
N TYR A 264 -31.47 0.62 4.63
CA TYR A 264 -30.22 -0.01 5.06
C TYR A 264 -29.29 1.01 5.72
N VAL A 265 -29.15 2.20 5.13
CA VAL A 265 -28.28 3.27 5.63
C VAL A 265 -28.83 3.84 6.94
N GLU A 266 -30.14 4.07 7.04
CA GLU A 266 -30.79 4.55 8.26
C GLU A 266 -30.57 3.59 9.43
N ARG A 267 -30.73 2.28 9.18
CA ARG A 267 -30.60 1.23 10.19
C ARG A 267 -29.16 1.00 10.65
N TYR A 268 -28.24 0.82 9.70
CA TYR A 268 -26.88 0.34 10.03
C TYR A 268 -25.79 1.41 9.99
N ARG A 269 -26.09 2.59 9.44
CA ARG A 269 -25.17 3.73 9.28
C ARG A 269 -23.79 3.32 8.73
N PRO A 270 -23.72 2.61 7.59
CA PRO A 270 -22.45 2.15 7.04
C PRO A 270 -21.65 3.30 6.45
N GLN A 271 -20.32 3.15 6.40
CA GLN A 271 -19.51 4.01 5.53
C GLN A 271 -19.81 3.65 4.07
N CYS A 272 -20.28 4.62 3.30
CA CYS A 272 -20.54 4.45 1.88
C CYS A 272 -19.26 4.66 1.07
N LEU A 273 -18.93 3.71 0.20
CA LEU A 273 -17.71 3.71 -0.60
C LEU A 273 -18.02 3.64 -2.10
N ARG A 274 -17.25 4.37 -2.92
CA ARG A 274 -17.33 4.33 -4.39
C ARG A 274 -15.97 4.44 -5.07
N SER A 275 -15.90 3.99 -6.33
CA SER A 275 -14.66 4.08 -7.12
C SER A 275 -14.43 5.46 -7.75
N THR A 276 -15.49 6.13 -8.21
CA THR A 276 -15.40 7.46 -8.84
C THR A 276 -16.52 8.37 -8.40
N ILE A 277 -16.32 9.70 -8.49
CA ILE A 277 -17.36 10.69 -8.16
C ILE A 277 -18.59 10.62 -9.10
N ALA A 278 -18.44 9.97 -10.26
CA ALA A 278 -19.51 9.79 -11.23
C ALA A 278 -20.50 8.68 -10.83
N SER A 279 -20.09 7.71 -10.01
CA SER A 279 -20.94 6.58 -9.59
C SER A 279 -21.79 6.91 -8.35
N GLY A 280 -23.00 6.35 -8.30
CA GLY A 280 -23.91 6.45 -7.15
C GLY A 280 -24.50 7.82 -6.93
N LYS A 281 -24.58 8.67 -7.96
CA LYS A 281 -25.15 10.02 -7.89
C LYS A 281 -26.65 10.03 -7.61
N GLU A 282 -27.32 8.93 -7.93
CA GLU A 282 -28.72 8.69 -7.64
C GLU A 282 -29.00 8.51 -6.15
N PHE A 283 -27.98 8.24 -5.34
CA PHE A 283 -28.08 8.12 -3.88
C PHE A 283 -27.51 9.37 -3.21
N ALA A 284 -28.28 10.00 -2.33
CA ALA A 284 -27.86 11.15 -1.54
C ALA A 284 -27.01 10.70 -0.32
N LEU A 285 -25.87 10.08 -0.58
CA LEU A 285 -24.99 9.49 0.43
C LEU A 285 -23.60 10.14 0.44
N ASP A 286 -22.97 10.20 1.62
CA ASP A 286 -21.60 10.65 1.77
C ASP A 286 -20.62 9.53 1.39
N PHE A 287 -20.14 9.58 0.15
CA PHE A 287 -19.27 8.56 -0.40
C PHE A 287 -17.79 8.93 -0.26
N MET A 288 -17.02 8.03 0.34
CA MET A 288 -15.56 8.04 0.31
C MET A 288 -15.02 7.21 -0.88
N ASN A 289 -13.89 7.64 -1.46
CA ASN A 289 -13.24 6.90 -2.55
C ASN A 289 -12.57 5.61 -2.03
N PHE A 290 -12.63 4.52 -2.80
CA PHE A 290 -11.96 3.25 -2.45
C PHE A 290 -10.48 3.43 -2.08
N LYS A 291 -9.72 4.19 -2.88
CA LYS A 291 -8.28 4.40 -2.63
C LYS A 291 -8.04 5.27 -1.40
N VAL A 292 -8.87 6.30 -1.19
CA VAL A 292 -8.79 7.19 -0.02
C VAL A 292 -9.13 6.43 1.26
N SER A 293 -9.99 5.40 1.19
CA SER A 293 -10.32 4.56 2.35
C SER A 293 -9.17 3.63 2.79
N LYS A 294 -8.10 3.49 2.00
CA LYS A 294 -6.95 2.66 2.37
C LYS A 294 -6.37 3.15 3.71
N GLY A 295 -6.11 2.21 4.62
CA GLY A 295 -5.70 2.48 6.00
C GLY A 295 -6.87 2.66 6.99
N ALA A 296 -8.04 3.15 6.53
CA ALA A 296 -9.20 3.31 7.39
C ALA A 296 -9.86 1.97 7.78
N THR A 297 -10.69 2.02 8.83
CA THR A 297 -11.49 0.89 9.32
C THR A 297 -12.87 1.41 9.71
N PHE A 298 -13.93 0.71 9.31
CA PHE A 298 -15.31 1.07 9.61
C PHE A 298 -16.05 -0.14 10.17
N GLU A 299 -17.05 0.09 11.02
CA GLU A 299 -17.83 -1.02 11.57
C GLU A 299 -18.56 -1.77 10.44
N ARG A 300 -19.16 -1.01 9.51
CA ARG A 300 -19.93 -1.52 8.36
C ARG A 300 -19.64 -0.69 7.12
N VAL A 301 -19.67 -1.33 5.96
CA VAL A 301 -19.40 -0.69 4.67
C VAL A 301 -20.53 -0.99 3.69
N LEU A 302 -20.94 0.03 2.93
CA LEU A 302 -21.83 -0.10 1.79
C LEU A 302 -21.07 0.29 0.52
N ILE A 303 -20.96 -0.63 -0.43
CA ILE A 303 -20.25 -0.41 -1.70
C ILE A 303 -21.24 -0.08 -2.81
N MET A 304 -20.97 1.01 -3.52
CA MET A 304 -21.48 1.27 -4.86
C MET A 304 -20.60 0.54 -5.88
N PRO A 305 -21.06 -0.57 -6.50
CA PRO A 305 -20.21 -1.37 -7.37
C PRO A 305 -20.06 -0.75 -8.77
N THR A 306 -18.86 -0.88 -9.33
CA THR A 306 -18.59 -0.60 -10.75
C THR A 306 -19.14 -1.71 -11.64
N ALA A 307 -19.22 -1.49 -12.97
CA ALA A 307 -19.67 -2.53 -13.90
C ALA A 307 -18.85 -3.85 -13.80
N PRO A 308 -17.51 -3.82 -13.69
CA PRO A 308 -16.73 -5.04 -13.43
C PRO A 308 -17.08 -5.72 -12.10
N ILE A 309 -17.29 -4.98 -11.01
CA ILE A 309 -17.70 -5.57 -9.72
C ILE A 309 -19.08 -6.22 -9.86
N LYS A 310 -20.03 -5.57 -10.56
CA LYS A 310 -21.35 -6.18 -10.85
C LYS A 310 -21.20 -7.49 -11.62
N ALA A 311 -20.36 -7.52 -12.65
CA ALA A 311 -20.09 -8.71 -13.44
C ALA A 311 -19.45 -9.84 -12.61
N PHE A 312 -18.51 -9.51 -11.73
CA PHE A 312 -17.92 -10.45 -10.78
C PHE A 312 -18.99 -11.07 -9.88
N ILE A 313 -19.79 -10.25 -9.19
CA ILE A 313 -20.84 -10.74 -8.29
C ILE A 313 -21.87 -11.60 -9.04
N GLN A 314 -22.35 -11.13 -10.20
CA GLN A 314 -23.48 -11.73 -10.90
C GLN A 314 -23.10 -12.93 -11.76
N LYS A 315 -21.86 -12.98 -12.27
CA LYS A 315 -21.43 -13.92 -13.31
C LYS A 315 -20.11 -14.63 -12.99
N GLN A 316 -19.46 -14.30 -11.88
CA GLN A 316 -18.13 -14.84 -11.50
C GLN A 316 -17.05 -14.51 -12.55
N ILE A 317 -17.18 -13.36 -13.22
CA ILE A 317 -16.14 -12.84 -14.12
C ILE A 317 -15.10 -12.11 -13.26
N PHE A 318 -13.89 -12.66 -13.17
CA PHE A 318 -12.81 -12.07 -12.37
C PHE A 318 -12.47 -10.64 -12.83
N LEU A 319 -12.08 -9.81 -11.85
CA LEU A 319 -11.64 -8.45 -12.11
C LEU A 319 -10.18 -8.46 -12.59
N GLU A 320 -9.84 -7.51 -13.45
CA GLU A 320 -8.43 -7.17 -13.69
C GLU A 320 -7.75 -6.71 -12.39
N SER A 321 -6.41 -6.77 -12.34
CA SER A 321 -5.64 -6.54 -11.12
C SER A 321 -5.93 -5.20 -10.44
N THR A 322 -6.09 -4.11 -11.20
CA THR A 322 -6.34 -2.78 -10.62
C THR A 322 -7.74 -2.61 -10.02
N PRO A 323 -8.84 -2.91 -10.76
CA PRO A 323 -10.18 -2.95 -10.17
C PRO A 323 -10.31 -3.96 -9.02
N GLY A 324 -9.67 -5.13 -9.13
CA GLY A 324 -9.65 -6.17 -8.10
C GLY A 324 -9.02 -5.67 -6.80
N ALA A 325 -7.81 -5.08 -6.87
CA ALA A 325 -7.16 -4.49 -5.70
C ALA A 325 -7.97 -3.35 -5.07
N ALA A 326 -8.59 -2.49 -5.90
CA ALA A 326 -9.45 -1.41 -5.40
C ALA A 326 -10.70 -1.94 -4.69
N PHE A 327 -11.29 -3.01 -5.22
CA PHE A 327 -12.44 -3.66 -4.59
C PHE A 327 -12.05 -4.40 -3.31
N TYR A 328 -10.92 -5.11 -3.29
CA TYR A 328 -10.36 -5.75 -2.09
C TYR A 328 -10.09 -4.73 -0.98
N VAL A 329 -9.47 -3.58 -1.31
CA VAL A 329 -9.29 -2.50 -0.34
C VAL A 329 -10.62 -2.05 0.25
N ALA A 330 -11.62 -1.78 -0.58
CA ALA A 330 -12.95 -1.33 -0.12
C ALA A 330 -13.68 -2.38 0.74
N ALA A 331 -13.71 -3.63 0.29
CA ALA A 331 -14.34 -4.75 0.99
C ALA A 331 -13.75 -4.96 2.39
N THR A 332 -12.41 -4.92 2.48
CA THR A 332 -11.67 -5.18 3.73
C THR A 332 -11.59 -3.98 4.68
N ARG A 333 -12.32 -2.90 4.42
CA ARG A 333 -12.47 -1.80 5.42
C ARG A 333 -13.53 -2.12 6.47
N ALA A 334 -14.48 -3.01 6.15
CA ALA A 334 -15.54 -3.42 7.06
C ALA A 334 -15.03 -4.34 8.16
N LYS A 335 -15.46 -4.09 9.40
CA LYS A 335 -15.28 -5.02 10.52
C LYS A 335 -16.34 -6.10 10.52
N GLN A 336 -17.61 -5.71 10.53
CA GLN A 336 -18.75 -6.60 10.77
C GLN A 336 -19.48 -6.98 9.49
N SER A 337 -19.97 -5.99 8.75
CA SER A 337 -20.71 -6.23 7.51
C SER A 337 -20.22 -5.43 6.32
N LEU A 338 -20.31 -6.09 5.17
CA LEU A 338 -20.11 -5.53 3.85
C LEU A 338 -21.41 -5.69 3.06
N ALA A 339 -22.01 -4.58 2.65
CA ALA A 339 -23.13 -4.57 1.73
C ALA A 339 -22.72 -4.07 0.35
N ILE A 340 -23.30 -4.64 -0.71
CA ILE A 340 -23.04 -4.25 -2.10
C ILE A 340 -24.38 -3.97 -2.80
N ILE A 341 -24.50 -2.79 -3.42
CA ILE A 341 -25.75 -2.38 -4.07
C ILE A 341 -25.94 -3.13 -5.40
N ILE A 342 -26.82 -4.15 -5.41
CA ILE A 342 -27.11 -5.03 -6.55
C ILE A 342 -28.60 -5.38 -6.57
N ASP A 343 -29.30 -4.98 -7.64
CA ASP A 343 -30.74 -5.26 -7.78
C ASP A 343 -31.05 -6.68 -8.25
N LYS A 344 -30.15 -7.27 -9.03
CA LYS A 344 -30.29 -8.62 -9.58
C LYS A 344 -29.08 -9.46 -9.16
N PRO A 345 -29.24 -10.46 -8.27
CA PRO A 345 -28.11 -11.24 -7.75
C PRO A 345 -27.42 -12.09 -8.83
N GLY A 346 -28.12 -12.45 -9.91
CA GLY A 346 -27.56 -13.33 -10.94
C GLY A 346 -27.23 -14.70 -10.35
N ASN A 347 -26.00 -15.17 -10.57
CA ASN A 347 -25.49 -16.43 -10.03
C ASN A 347 -24.91 -16.29 -8.61
N SER A 348 -24.97 -15.10 -8.00
CA SER A 348 -24.42 -14.87 -6.67
C SER A 348 -25.16 -15.70 -5.62
N LYS A 349 -24.39 -16.33 -4.72
CA LYS A 349 -24.92 -17.03 -3.53
C LYS A 349 -24.97 -16.13 -2.29
N LEU A 350 -24.61 -14.86 -2.41
CA LEU A 350 -24.63 -13.92 -1.30
C LEU A 350 -26.07 -13.67 -0.83
N PRO A 351 -26.32 -13.59 0.49
CA PRO A 351 -27.64 -13.28 1.01
C PRO A 351 -28.09 -11.88 0.55
N VAL A 352 -29.37 -11.76 0.20
CA VAL A 352 -29.99 -10.48 -0.12
C VAL A 352 -30.60 -9.92 1.16
N TRP A 353 -30.18 -8.73 1.56
CA TRP A 353 -30.76 -8.05 2.71
C TRP A 353 -32.18 -7.55 2.40
N VAL A 354 -33.05 -7.71 3.38
CA VAL A 354 -34.43 -7.19 3.38
C VAL A 354 -34.69 -6.45 4.70
N PRO A 355 -35.47 -5.35 4.68
CA PRO A 355 -35.72 -4.48 5.85
C PRO A 355 -36.30 -5.15 7.09
#